data_AF-A0A5C8DRE3-F1
#
_entry.id   AF-A0A5C8DRE3-F1
#
_cell.length_a   1.000
_cell.length_b   1.000
_cell.length_c   1.000
_cell.angle_alpha   90.00
_cell.angle_beta   90.00
_cell.angle_gamma   90.00
#
_symmetry.space_group_name_H-M   'P 1'
#
loop_
_entity.id
_entity.type
_entity.pdbx_description
1 polymer ?
#
loop_
_entity_poly.entity_id
_entity_poly.type
_entity_poly.pdbx_seq_one_letter_code
_entity_poly.pdbx_strand_id
1 'polypeptide(L)'
;MKFGLIIFMTLVAECVIGQRIATFVKKESCSDQAAYKGYWLAVSYKEKDSVMKPLYDVAMIELSDKEKLRLIDQLLSFAKDKDLSCKKVTTHVYGSEGCRGFPDTVKRYPITIEALFIINRLCWPKSMEAYSCSPVLYDTLEKRVINNDPKAISCFVKEYKKWYKGCKKLGRVPKEFPFNTGRYVWFGGRKYVKPEDNPDLFN
;
A
#
# COMPACT_ATOMS: atom_id res chain seq x y z
N MET A 1 -44.90 30.08 -41.13
CA MET A 1 -43.97 28.93 -41.24
C MET A 1 -42.90 29.10 -40.16
N LYS A 2 -42.89 28.22 -39.14
CA LYS A 2 -41.88 28.24 -38.07
C LYS A 2 -40.87 27.12 -38.35
N PHE A 3 -39.64 27.50 -38.67
CA PHE A 3 -38.52 26.57 -38.82
C PHE A 3 -38.04 26.15 -37.43
N GLY A 4 -38.20 24.88 -37.08
CA GLY A 4 -37.63 24.28 -35.88
C GLY A 4 -36.16 23.92 -36.13
N LEU A 5 -35.25 24.56 -35.41
CA LEU A 5 -33.83 24.28 -35.40
C LEU A 5 -33.59 23.04 -34.52
N ILE A 6 -33.25 21.90 -35.13
CA ILE A 6 -32.87 20.68 -34.41
C ILE A 6 -31.34 20.72 -34.21
N ILE A 7 -30.91 20.96 -32.97
CA ILE A 7 -29.49 20.90 -32.58
C ILE A 7 -29.14 19.43 -32.32
N PHE A 8 -28.36 18.84 -33.22
CA PHE A 8 -27.79 17.50 -33.06
C PHE A 8 -26.60 17.58 -32.10
N MET A 9 -26.80 17.24 -30.82
CA MET A 9 -25.70 17.02 -29.87
C MET A 9 -25.07 15.65 -30.15
N THR A 10 -23.99 15.63 -30.93
CA THR A 10 -23.10 14.47 -31.02
C THR A 10 -22.32 14.33 -29.71
N LEU A 11 -22.76 13.42 -28.85
CA LEU A 11 -22.00 12.86 -27.74
C LEU A 11 -20.78 12.13 -28.31
N VAL A 12 -19.63 12.82 -28.33
CA VAL A 12 -18.33 12.16 -28.52
C VAL A 12 -18.04 11.42 -27.23
N ALA A 13 -18.39 10.13 -27.18
CA ALA A 13 -17.87 9.23 -26.18
C ALA A 13 -16.37 9.06 -26.47
N GLU A 14 -15.54 9.86 -25.81
CA GLU A 14 -14.10 9.62 -25.76
C GLU A 14 -13.88 8.26 -25.11
N CYS A 15 -13.72 7.24 -25.94
CA CYS A 15 -13.23 5.95 -25.52
C CYS A 15 -11.76 6.15 -25.17
N VAL A 16 -11.48 6.58 -23.94
CA VAL A 16 -10.13 6.56 -23.38
C VAL A 16 -9.70 5.10 -23.34
N ILE A 17 -9.00 4.67 -24.39
CA ILE A 17 -8.33 3.37 -24.43
C ILE A 17 -7.19 3.47 -23.42
N GLY A 18 -7.52 3.23 -22.15
CA GLY A 18 -6.55 3.19 -21.06
C GLY A 18 -5.44 2.21 -21.43
N GLN A 19 -4.22 2.72 -21.57
CA GLN A 19 -3.04 1.88 -21.78
C GLN A 19 -2.98 0.86 -20.64
N ARG A 20 -3.06 -0.43 -20.95
CA ARG A 20 -2.98 -1.48 -19.94
C ARG A 20 -1.55 -1.54 -19.40
N ILE A 21 -1.38 -1.27 -18.12
CA ILE A 21 -0.09 -1.42 -17.44
C ILE A 21 -0.01 -2.84 -16.86
N ALA A 22 1.10 -3.53 -17.12
CA ALA A 22 1.43 -4.78 -16.44
C ALA A 22 2.34 -4.47 -15.26
N THR A 23 2.01 -4.95 -14.05
CA THR A 23 2.78 -4.72 -12.82
C THR A 23 3.38 -6.02 -12.31
N PHE A 24 4.57 -5.93 -11.71
CA PHE A 24 5.33 -7.07 -11.22
C PHE A 24 5.95 -6.78 -9.85
N VAL A 25 5.99 -7.81 -8.99
CA VAL A 25 6.72 -7.78 -7.72
C VAL A 25 7.77 -8.88 -7.71
N LYS A 26 9.01 -8.53 -7.39
CA LYS A 26 10.10 -9.49 -7.23
C LYS A 26 10.77 -9.29 -5.88
N LYS A 27 11.15 -10.40 -5.25
CA LYS A 27 12.06 -10.37 -4.10
C LYS A 27 13.48 -10.38 -4.63
N GLU A 28 14.26 -9.38 -4.24
CA GLU A 28 15.65 -9.22 -4.67
C GLU A 28 16.58 -9.18 -3.46
N SER A 29 17.77 -9.78 -3.59
CA SER A 29 18.84 -9.65 -2.60
C SER A 29 19.40 -8.23 -2.66
N CYS A 30 19.65 -7.64 -1.49
CA CYS A 30 20.26 -6.32 -1.44
C CYS A 30 21.76 -6.39 -1.70
N SER A 31 22.33 -5.28 -2.18
CA SER A 31 23.77 -5.16 -2.39
C SER A 31 24.54 -5.17 -1.07
N ASP A 32 25.84 -5.44 -1.14
CA ASP A 32 26.73 -5.42 0.03
C ASP A 32 26.84 -4.04 0.70
N GLN A 33 26.44 -2.98 0.00
CA GLN A 33 26.41 -1.60 0.51
C GLN A 33 25.14 -1.27 1.31
N ALA A 34 24.15 -2.18 1.35
CA ALA A 34 22.92 -1.95 2.08
C ALA A 34 23.15 -1.88 3.60
N ALA A 35 22.27 -1.17 4.31
CA ALA A 35 22.35 -1.03 5.77
C ALA A 35 22.38 -2.39 6.51
N TYR A 36 21.76 -3.41 5.92
CA TYR A 36 21.76 -4.77 6.42
C TYR A 36 21.77 -5.79 5.28
N LYS A 37 22.36 -6.96 5.50
CA LYS A 37 22.18 -8.12 4.61
C LYS A 37 20.73 -8.61 4.65
N GLY A 38 20.10 -8.80 3.50
CA GLY A 38 18.72 -9.26 3.42
C GLY A 38 18.13 -9.06 2.03
N TYR A 39 16.82 -8.89 1.99
CA TYR A 39 16.06 -8.77 0.75
C TYR A 39 15.25 -7.47 0.72
N TRP A 40 14.66 -7.16 -0.42
CA TRP A 40 13.63 -6.14 -0.56
C TRP A 40 12.64 -6.54 -1.65
N LEU A 41 11.45 -5.93 -1.65
CA LEU A 41 10.46 -6.14 -2.70
C LEU A 41 10.57 -5.04 -3.76
N ALA A 42 11.07 -5.41 -4.93
CA ALA A 42 11.13 -4.57 -6.11
C ALA A 42 9.78 -4.59 -6.82
N VAL A 43 9.14 -3.42 -6.90
CA VAL A 43 7.93 -3.23 -7.71
C VAL A 43 8.35 -2.64 -9.05
N SER A 44 7.80 -3.16 -10.13
CA SER A 44 8.06 -2.69 -11.48
C SER A 44 6.79 -2.72 -12.31
N TYR A 45 6.80 -1.98 -13.41
CA TYR A 45 5.69 -1.93 -14.36
C TYR A 45 6.19 -1.93 -15.80
N LYS A 46 5.30 -2.29 -16.71
CA LYS A 46 5.55 -2.31 -18.15
C LYS A 46 4.35 -1.71 -18.86
N GLU A 47 4.60 -0.63 -19.60
CA GLU A 47 3.66 -0.05 -20.56
C GLU A 47 3.73 -0.90 -21.85
N LYS A 48 2.69 -0.85 -22.68
CA LYS A 48 2.63 -1.68 -23.90
C LYS A 48 3.90 -1.51 -24.74
N ASP A 49 4.55 -2.63 -25.06
CA ASP A 49 5.81 -2.72 -25.83
C ASP A 49 7.01 -1.93 -25.26
N SER A 50 6.92 -1.42 -24.03
CA SER A 50 8.02 -0.72 -23.35
C SER A 50 8.97 -1.68 -22.64
N VAL A 51 10.16 -1.19 -22.29
CA VAL A 51 11.03 -1.88 -21.31
C VAL A 51 10.37 -1.84 -19.93
N MET A 52 10.66 -2.84 -19.10
CA MET A 52 10.22 -2.88 -17.71
C MET A 52 10.87 -1.73 -16.93
N LYS A 53 10.06 -0.92 -16.26
CA LYS A 53 10.51 0.24 -15.49
C LYS A 53 10.35 -0.05 -13.99
N PRO A 54 11.35 0.25 -13.17
CA PRO A 54 11.21 0.17 -11.71
C PRO A 54 10.19 1.21 -11.23
N LEU A 55 9.39 0.81 -10.25
CA LEU A 55 8.45 1.68 -9.56
C LEU A 55 9.03 2.03 -8.19
N TYR A 56 9.96 2.99 -8.19
CA TYR A 56 10.67 3.43 -6.98
C TYR A 56 9.71 3.97 -5.91
N ASP A 57 8.66 4.64 -6.36
CA ASP A 57 7.53 5.06 -5.53
C ASP A 57 6.22 4.60 -6.15
N VAL A 58 5.58 3.60 -5.52
CA VAL A 58 4.26 3.11 -5.93
C VAL A 58 3.15 4.16 -5.84
N ALA A 59 3.38 5.26 -5.12
CA ALA A 59 2.48 6.40 -5.02
C ALA A 59 2.53 7.34 -6.23
N MET A 60 3.61 7.31 -7.02
CA MET A 60 3.84 8.28 -8.11
C MET A 60 3.16 7.90 -9.42
N ILE A 61 2.59 6.70 -9.53
CA ILE A 61 1.86 6.27 -10.72
C ILE A 61 0.39 6.08 -10.37
N GLU A 62 -0.47 6.71 -11.16
CA GLU A 62 -1.91 6.48 -11.10
C GLU A 62 -2.24 5.11 -11.73
N LEU A 63 -2.37 4.11 -10.87
CA LEU A 63 -2.85 2.78 -11.26
C LEU A 63 -4.36 2.70 -11.12
N SER A 64 -5.02 2.10 -12.11
CA SER A 64 -6.43 1.74 -12.01
C SER A 64 -6.66 0.74 -10.87
N ASP A 65 -7.89 0.66 -10.36
CA ASP A 65 -8.26 -0.32 -9.35
C ASP A 65 -7.93 -1.76 -9.76
N LYS A 66 -8.12 -2.09 -11.03
CA LYS A 66 -7.78 -3.41 -11.58
C LYS A 66 -6.28 -3.70 -11.48
N GLU A 67 -5.43 -2.71 -11.77
CA GLU A 67 -3.97 -2.85 -11.68
C GLU A 67 -3.51 -2.92 -10.22
N LYS A 68 -4.09 -2.11 -9.33
CA LYS A 68 -3.86 -2.19 -7.88
C LYS A 68 -4.22 -3.57 -7.34
N LEU A 69 -5.39 -4.10 -7.68
CA LEU A 69 -5.82 -5.43 -7.23
C LEU A 69 -4.90 -6.56 -7.70
N ARG A 70 -4.35 -6.47 -8.92
CA ARG A 70 -3.34 -7.42 -9.42
C ARG A 70 -2.02 -7.30 -8.65
N LEU A 71 -1.60 -6.08 -8.33
CA LEU A 71 -0.37 -5.84 -7.59
C LEU A 71 -0.49 -6.31 -6.12
N ILE A 72 -1.64 -6.07 -5.49
CA ILE A 72 -1.94 -6.58 -4.14
C ILE A 72 -1.90 -8.11 -4.10
N ASP A 73 -2.44 -8.80 -5.11
CA ASP A 73 -2.38 -10.27 -5.19
C ASP A 73 -0.94 -10.78 -5.14
N GLN A 74 -0.06 -10.15 -5.93
CA GLN A 74 1.37 -10.47 -5.98
C GLN A 74 2.05 -10.19 -4.64
N LEU A 75 1.78 -9.04 -4.01
CA LEU A 75 2.32 -8.71 -2.69
C LEU A 75 1.87 -9.71 -1.62
N LEU A 76 0.60 -10.13 -1.63
CA LEU A 76 0.07 -11.12 -0.70
C LEU A 76 0.64 -12.53 -0.89
N SER A 77 1.32 -12.82 -2.01
CA SER A 77 2.07 -14.08 -2.17
C SER A 77 3.24 -14.20 -1.19
N PHE A 78 3.79 -13.06 -0.72
CA PHE A 78 4.87 -12.99 0.27
C PHE A 78 4.38 -13.05 1.72
N ALA A 79 3.08 -13.31 1.96
CA ALA A 79 2.45 -13.30 3.28
C ALA A 79 3.00 -14.34 4.29
N LYS A 80 3.86 -15.25 3.86
CA LYS A 80 4.55 -16.24 4.70
C LYS A 80 6.07 -16.07 4.69
N ASP A 81 6.59 -15.06 3.98
CA ASP A 81 8.02 -14.85 3.81
C ASP A 81 8.61 -14.20 5.07
N LYS A 82 9.50 -14.94 5.74
CA LYS A 82 10.12 -14.54 7.01
C LYS A 82 11.51 -13.94 6.81
N ASP A 83 12.00 -13.88 5.58
CA ASP A 83 13.30 -13.27 5.30
C ASP A 83 13.28 -11.80 5.75
N LEU A 84 14.43 -11.28 6.18
CA LEU A 84 14.52 -9.92 6.69
C LEU A 84 14.76 -8.92 5.58
N SER A 85 14.02 -7.80 5.64
CA SER A 85 14.27 -6.65 4.78
C SER A 85 15.64 -6.04 5.08
N CYS A 86 16.37 -5.65 4.05
CA CYS A 86 17.63 -4.91 4.19
C CYS A 86 17.43 -3.44 4.54
N LYS A 87 16.20 -2.92 4.41
CA LYS A 87 15.86 -1.54 4.69
C LYS A 87 15.70 -1.33 6.20
N LYS A 88 16.07 -0.13 6.66
CA LYS A 88 15.80 0.28 8.05
C LYS A 88 14.30 0.57 8.17
N VAL A 89 13.73 0.34 9.35
CA VAL A 89 12.39 0.87 9.68
C VAL A 89 12.32 2.37 9.40
N THR A 90 13.40 3.10 9.72
CA THR A 90 13.48 4.55 9.58
C THR A 90 13.62 5.04 8.13
N THR A 91 13.87 4.15 7.15
CA THR A 91 13.93 4.53 5.73
C THR A 91 12.60 5.05 5.19
N HIS A 92 11.50 4.77 5.89
CA HIS A 92 10.14 5.07 5.44
C HIS A 92 9.42 6.13 6.29
N VAL A 93 10.13 6.90 7.12
CA VAL A 93 9.49 7.88 8.01
C VAL A 93 9.02 9.08 7.19
N TYR A 94 7.71 9.20 7.02
CA TYR A 94 7.09 10.39 6.48
C TYR A 94 6.91 11.43 7.60
N GLY A 95 7.44 12.62 7.36
CA GLY A 95 7.58 13.69 8.33
C GLY A 95 6.39 14.64 8.33
N SER A 96 5.37 14.32 9.09
CA SER A 96 4.46 15.30 9.66
C SER A 96 3.95 14.79 11.01
N GLU A 97 3.32 15.65 11.79
CA GLU A 97 2.92 15.47 13.20
C GLU A 97 2.08 14.20 13.52
N GLY A 98 1.69 13.42 12.51
CA GLY A 98 0.98 12.14 12.62
C GLY A 98 1.81 11.00 13.22
N CYS A 99 3.10 10.93 12.91
CA CYS A 99 3.95 9.78 13.25
C CYS A 99 4.72 10.01 14.55
N ARG A 100 4.05 9.85 15.70
CA ARG A 100 4.71 10.04 17.01
C ARG A 100 5.65 8.87 17.34
N GLY A 101 6.93 9.07 17.05
CA GLY A 101 8.03 8.19 17.44
C GLY A 101 8.13 6.90 16.63
N PHE A 102 9.25 6.21 16.79
CA PHE A 102 9.41 4.81 16.39
C PHE A 102 10.11 4.08 17.55
N PRO A 103 9.76 2.82 17.82
CA PRO A 103 10.39 2.09 18.90
C PRO A 103 11.82 1.72 18.52
N ASP A 104 12.81 2.21 19.28
CA ASP A 104 14.24 1.93 19.06
C ASP A 104 14.59 0.43 19.11
N THR A 105 13.69 -0.37 19.69
CA THR A 105 13.80 -1.82 19.81
C THR A 105 13.71 -2.55 18.47
N VAL A 106 13.23 -1.91 17.39
CA VAL A 106 13.04 -2.56 16.09
C VAL A 106 13.73 -1.77 14.97
N LYS A 107 14.81 -2.34 14.45
CA LYS A 107 15.62 -1.73 13.40
C LYS A 107 15.29 -2.23 11.99
N ARG A 108 14.72 -3.43 11.90
CA ARG A 108 14.42 -4.18 10.66
C ARG A 108 13.06 -4.87 10.77
N TYR A 109 12.56 -5.35 9.64
CA TYR A 109 11.26 -6.01 9.54
C TYR A 109 11.32 -7.14 8.51
N PRO A 110 10.49 -8.18 8.63
CA PRO A 110 10.41 -9.25 7.63
C PRO A 110 9.75 -8.79 6.33
N ILE A 111 10.05 -9.50 5.24
CA ILE A 111 9.45 -9.27 3.90
C ILE A 111 7.93 -9.35 3.94
N THR A 112 7.34 -10.18 4.80
CA THR A 112 5.89 -10.16 5.05
C THR A 112 5.40 -8.76 5.43
N ILE A 113 6.08 -8.05 6.34
CA ILE A 113 5.68 -6.69 6.75
C ILE A 113 5.97 -5.69 5.61
N GLU A 114 7.07 -5.85 4.87
CA GLU A 114 7.36 -5.01 3.69
C GLU A 114 6.21 -5.07 2.67
N ALA A 115 5.70 -6.27 2.38
CA ALA A 115 4.59 -6.46 1.46
C ALA A 115 3.32 -5.73 1.92
N LEU A 116 2.94 -5.88 3.21
CA LEU A 116 1.77 -5.20 3.76
C LEU A 116 1.92 -3.68 3.75
N PHE A 117 3.14 -3.19 4.01
CA PHE A 117 3.44 -1.77 3.98
C PHE A 117 3.33 -1.18 2.57
N ILE A 118 3.84 -1.90 1.55
CA ILE A 118 3.70 -1.50 0.14
C ILE A 118 2.22 -1.48 -0.27
N ILE A 119 1.39 -2.43 0.19
CA ILE A 119 -0.06 -2.42 -0.05
C ILE A 119 -0.68 -1.11 0.45
N ASN A 120 -0.31 -0.65 1.65
CA ASN A 120 -0.84 0.60 2.18
C ASN A 120 -0.44 1.80 1.31
N ARG A 121 0.85 1.89 0.93
CA ARG A 121 1.37 2.98 0.10
C ARG A 121 0.72 3.02 -1.27
N LEU A 122 0.42 1.85 -1.84
CA LEU A 122 -0.28 1.70 -3.11
C LEU A 122 -1.74 2.18 -3.04
N CYS A 123 -2.42 1.91 -1.92
CA CYS A 123 -3.87 2.15 -1.79
C CYS A 123 -4.20 3.53 -1.23
N TRP A 124 -3.38 4.04 -0.30
CA TRP A 124 -3.61 5.30 0.41
C TRP A 124 -2.32 6.14 0.51
N PRO A 125 -1.70 6.51 -0.64
CA PRO A 125 -0.40 7.17 -0.64
C PRO A 125 -0.39 8.49 0.16
N LYS A 126 -1.46 9.29 0.04
CA LYS A 126 -1.60 10.57 0.74
C LYS A 126 -1.82 10.45 2.25
N SER A 127 -2.26 9.28 2.73
CA SER A 127 -2.63 9.08 4.13
C SER A 127 -1.64 8.18 4.89
N MET A 128 -0.48 7.89 4.30
CA MET A 128 0.57 7.08 4.92
C MET A 128 1.04 7.68 6.24
N GLU A 129 1.19 9.01 6.29
CA GLU A 129 1.55 9.79 7.49
C GLU A 129 0.53 9.68 8.62
N ALA A 130 -0.74 9.41 8.30
CA ALA A 130 -1.78 9.27 9.30
C ALA A 130 -1.93 7.82 9.78
N TYR A 131 -1.76 6.84 8.90
CA TYR A 131 -2.24 5.47 9.14
C TYR A 131 -1.16 4.39 9.19
N SER A 132 -0.03 4.57 8.50
CA SER A 132 1.05 3.58 8.52
C SER A 132 2.37 4.25 8.16
N CYS A 133 2.90 5.03 9.10
CA CYS A 133 4.09 5.85 8.95
C CYS A 133 5.39 5.07 8.75
N SER A 134 5.43 3.84 9.24
CA SER A 134 6.62 3.00 9.22
C SER A 134 6.22 1.53 9.21
N PRO A 135 7.09 0.63 8.75
CA PRO A 135 6.82 -0.81 8.71
C PRO A 135 6.95 -1.45 10.10
N VAL A 136 6.19 -0.94 11.08
CA VAL A 136 6.19 -1.41 12.47
C VAL A 136 4.76 -1.74 12.88
N LEU A 137 4.59 -2.94 13.45
CA LEU A 137 3.32 -3.44 13.93
C LEU A 137 3.32 -3.47 15.46
N TYR A 138 2.15 -3.16 16.03
CA TYR A 138 1.96 -3.05 17.47
C TYR A 138 0.76 -3.87 17.92
N ASP A 139 0.91 -4.54 19.06
CA ASP A 139 -0.17 -5.19 19.78
C ASP A 139 -0.72 -4.21 20.82
N THR A 140 -1.95 -3.74 20.60
CA THR A 140 -2.61 -2.78 21.49
C THR A 140 -3.04 -3.39 22.83
N LEU A 141 -3.19 -4.72 22.91
CA LEU A 141 -3.55 -5.42 24.14
C LEU A 141 -2.30 -5.67 24.99
N GLU A 142 -1.25 -6.24 24.40
CA GLU A 142 0.01 -6.55 25.10
C GLU A 142 0.97 -5.35 25.18
N LYS A 143 0.61 -4.24 24.55
CA LYS A 143 1.37 -2.98 24.51
C LYS A 143 2.82 -3.12 24.04
N ARG A 144 3.06 -3.98 23.05
CA ARG A 144 4.42 -4.26 22.54
C ARG A 144 4.47 -4.30 21.02
N VAL A 145 5.67 -4.11 20.50
CA VAL A 145 5.96 -4.29 19.07
C VAL A 145 5.98 -5.78 18.72
N ILE A 146 5.45 -6.13 17.54
CA ILE A 146 5.30 -7.53 17.11
C ILE A 146 6.07 -7.90 15.84
N ASN A 147 6.98 -7.03 15.37
CA ASN A 147 7.76 -7.27 14.13
C ASN A 147 8.58 -8.57 14.13
N ASN A 148 8.87 -9.13 15.31
CA ASN A 148 9.58 -10.40 15.48
C ASN A 148 8.67 -11.53 15.99
N ASP A 149 7.35 -11.37 15.95
CA ASP A 149 6.37 -12.36 16.40
C ASP A 149 5.60 -12.92 15.19
N PRO A 150 6.03 -14.06 14.62
CA PRO A 150 5.39 -14.62 13.43
C PRO A 150 3.92 -14.99 13.63
N LYS A 151 3.50 -15.34 14.86
CA LYS A 151 2.11 -15.71 15.15
C LYS A 151 1.22 -14.46 15.10
N ALA A 152 1.65 -13.38 15.77
CA ALA A 152 0.94 -12.11 15.74
C ALA A 152 0.89 -11.51 14.32
N ILE A 153 2.02 -11.53 13.60
CA ILE A 153 2.07 -11.10 12.19
C ILE A 153 1.10 -11.92 11.33
N SER A 154 1.06 -13.24 11.51
CA SER A 154 0.13 -14.10 10.75
C SER A 154 -1.33 -13.73 11.00
N CYS A 155 -1.69 -13.34 12.22
CA CYS A 155 -3.03 -12.84 12.51
C CYS A 155 -3.31 -11.53 11.76
N PHE A 156 -2.39 -10.58 11.76
CA PHE A 156 -2.57 -9.33 11.02
C PHE A 156 -2.67 -9.53 9.50
N VAL A 157 -1.88 -10.46 8.94
CA VAL A 157 -1.98 -10.90 7.54
C VAL A 157 -3.37 -11.43 7.19
N LYS A 158 -4.09 -12.09 8.11
CA LYS A 158 -5.45 -12.58 7.86
C LYS A 158 -6.42 -11.43 7.60
N GLU A 159 -6.26 -10.29 8.29
CA GLU A 159 -7.08 -9.11 8.06
C GLU A 159 -6.86 -8.53 6.66
N TYR A 160 -5.61 -8.45 6.20
CA TYR A 160 -5.31 -8.07 4.81
C TYR A 160 -5.92 -9.02 3.78
N LYS A 161 -5.84 -10.33 4.01
CA LYS A 161 -6.44 -11.31 3.10
C LYS A 161 -7.96 -11.22 3.08
N LYS A 162 -8.59 -10.98 4.23
CA LYS A 162 -10.05 -10.79 4.35
C LYS A 162 -10.48 -9.53 3.61
N TRP A 163 -9.80 -8.41 3.86
CA TRP A 163 -10.02 -7.15 3.15
C TRP A 163 -9.87 -7.32 1.64
N TYR A 164 -8.79 -7.94 1.19
CA TYR A 164 -8.53 -8.15 -0.25
C TYR A 164 -9.60 -8.98 -0.94
N LYS A 165 -10.14 -10.02 -0.28
CA LYS A 165 -11.30 -10.77 -0.80
C LYS A 165 -12.52 -9.86 -1.01
N GLY A 166 -12.76 -8.93 -0.09
CA GLY A 166 -13.79 -7.90 -0.23
C GLY A 166 -13.54 -6.99 -1.44
N CYS A 167 -12.31 -6.49 -1.59
CA CYS A 167 -11.94 -5.65 -2.73
C CYS A 167 -12.13 -6.36 -4.07
N LYS A 168 -11.75 -7.65 -4.16
CA LYS A 168 -11.99 -8.46 -5.36
C LYS A 168 -13.47 -8.61 -5.70
N LYS A 169 -14.34 -8.79 -4.70
CA LYS A 169 -15.79 -8.86 -4.91
C LYS A 169 -16.36 -7.53 -5.40
N LEU A 170 -15.82 -6.40 -4.92
CA LEU A 170 -16.24 -5.06 -5.34
C LEU A 170 -15.62 -4.61 -6.67
N GLY A 171 -14.54 -5.26 -7.12
CA GLY A 171 -13.78 -4.85 -8.30
C GLY A 171 -12.96 -3.56 -8.10
N ARG A 172 -12.85 -3.06 -6.86
CA ARG A 172 -12.15 -1.80 -6.52
C ARG A 172 -11.53 -1.81 -5.14
N VAL A 173 -10.57 -0.90 -4.93
CA VAL A 173 -9.98 -0.63 -3.62
C VAL A 173 -10.85 0.40 -2.87
N PRO A 174 -11.37 0.10 -1.68
CA PRO A 174 -12.08 1.08 -0.86
C PRO A 174 -11.19 2.27 -0.48
N LYS A 175 -11.78 3.46 -0.40
CA LYS A 175 -11.07 4.68 0.04
C LYS A 175 -10.75 4.68 1.54
N GLU A 176 -11.42 3.84 2.32
CA GLU A 176 -11.27 3.75 3.78
C GLU A 176 -10.08 2.86 4.15
N PHE A 177 -9.27 3.29 5.12
CA PHE A 177 -8.15 2.50 5.66
C PHE A 177 -8.63 1.56 6.77
N PRO A 178 -8.56 0.22 6.61
CA PRO A 178 -9.24 -0.70 7.52
C PRO A 178 -8.35 -1.25 8.66
N PHE A 179 -7.04 -0.98 8.69
CA PHE A 179 -6.08 -1.81 9.42
C PHE A 179 -5.67 -1.35 10.84
N ASN A 180 -6.27 -0.28 11.39
CA ASN A 180 -5.93 0.25 12.72
C ASN A 180 -7.08 0.19 13.74
N THR A 181 -8.03 -0.73 13.58
CA THR A 181 -9.25 -0.81 14.41
C THR A 181 -9.24 -1.93 15.45
N GLY A 182 -8.30 -2.88 15.36
CA GLY A 182 -8.27 -4.09 16.19
C GLY A 182 -7.06 -4.18 17.14
N ARG A 183 -6.75 -5.42 17.54
CA ARG A 183 -5.61 -5.73 18.44
C ARG A 183 -4.26 -5.41 17.79
N TYR A 184 -4.08 -5.81 16.53
CA TYR A 184 -2.85 -5.55 15.79
C TYR A 184 -3.05 -4.36 14.88
N VAL A 185 -2.15 -3.38 14.96
CA VAL A 185 -2.22 -2.11 14.24
C VAL A 185 -0.84 -1.70 13.74
N TRP A 186 -0.79 -0.73 12.81
CA TRP A 186 0.46 -0.05 12.49
C TRP A 186 0.85 0.89 13.63
N PHE A 187 2.11 0.82 14.06
CA PHE A 187 2.60 1.66 15.15
C PHE A 187 2.50 3.15 14.78
N GLY A 188 1.99 3.96 15.70
CA GLY A 188 1.75 5.38 15.49
C GLY A 188 0.57 5.69 14.55
N GLY A 189 -0.03 4.68 13.92
CA GLY A 189 -1.15 4.84 13.00
C GLY A 189 -2.44 5.21 13.74
N ARG A 190 -3.15 6.21 13.22
CA ARG A 190 -4.47 6.63 13.70
C ARG A 190 -5.54 5.64 13.22
N LYS A 191 -6.68 5.61 13.90
CA LYS A 191 -7.91 5.03 13.33
C LYS A 191 -8.33 5.88 12.13
N TYR A 192 -8.89 5.24 11.11
CA TYR A 192 -9.41 5.97 9.96
C TYR A 192 -10.52 6.94 10.40
N VAL A 193 -10.47 8.15 9.86
CA VAL A 193 -11.46 9.21 10.02
C VAL A 193 -11.92 9.58 8.62
N LYS A 194 -13.22 9.84 8.43
CA LYS A 194 -13.72 10.19 7.09
C LYS A 194 -13.12 11.53 6.65
N PRO A 195 -12.91 11.78 5.35
CA PRO A 195 -12.36 13.04 4.87
C PRO A 195 -13.19 14.26 5.28
N GLU A 196 -14.50 14.08 5.40
CA GLU A 196 -15.45 15.11 5.82
C GLU A 196 -15.32 15.48 7.30
N ASP A 197 -14.81 14.56 8.12
CA ASP A 197 -14.58 14.79 9.56
C ASP A 197 -13.19 15.39 9.83
N ASN A 198 -12.26 15.30 8.87
CA ASN A 198 -10.91 15.87 8.97
C ASN A 198 -10.27 16.10 7.58
N PRO A 199 -10.67 17.18 6.87
CA PRO A 199 -10.24 17.43 5.50
C PRO A 199 -8.72 17.70 5.38
N ASP A 200 -8.09 18.23 6.44
CA ASP A 200 -6.67 18.55 6.48
C ASP A 200 -5.77 17.30 6.35
N LEU A 201 -6.29 16.10 6.60
CA LEU A 201 -5.56 14.83 6.45
C LEU A 201 -5.55 14.27 5.02
N PHE A 202 -6.29 14.86 4.09
CA PHE A 202 -6.50 14.32 2.75
C PHE A 202 -6.22 15.31 1.61
N ASN A 203 -5.90 16.56 1.94
CA ASN A 203 -5.47 17.62 1.01
C ASN A 203 -3.96 17.57 0.80
#